data_AF-A0A7K8F878-F1
#
_entry.id   AF-A0A7K8F878-F1
#
_cell.length_a   1.000
_cell.length_b   1.000
_cell.length_c   1.000
_cell.angle_alpha   90.00
_cell.angle_beta   90.00
_cell.angle_gamma   90.00
#
_symmetry.space_group_name_H-M   'P 1'
#
loop_
_entity.id
_entity.type
_entity.pdbx_description
1 polymer ?
#
loop_
_entity_poly.entity_id
_entity_poly.type
_entity_poly.pdbx_seq_one_letter_code
_entity_poly.pdbx_strand_id
1 'polypeptide(L)'
;QGLKPLVPTESPAPIFGTSKPPSDLPAAETFLGKNKVPDLQKVFQRSDGLPVHLKRGVPDKLLYRTTMALTIGGTIYCLVALYIASQPKNK
;
A
#
# COMPACT_ATOMS: atom_id res chain seq x y z
N GLN A 1 19.75 -42.21 6.47
CA GLN A 1 20.96 -41.51 5.99
C GLN A 1 20.53 -40.17 5.42
N GLY A 2 20.94 -39.07 6.05
CA GLY A 2 20.57 -37.71 5.67
C GLY A 2 21.37 -37.20 4.45
N LEU A 3 20.70 -36.42 3.60
CA LEU A 3 21.32 -35.67 2.52
C LEU A 3 21.89 -34.36 3.09
N LYS A 4 23.18 -34.13 2.85
CA LYS A 4 23.93 -32.96 3.33
C LYS A 4 23.43 -31.69 2.60
N PRO A 5 23.19 -30.57 3.30
CA PRO A 5 22.93 -29.28 2.66
C PRO A 5 24.26 -28.68 2.22
N LEU A 6 24.46 -28.53 0.92
CA LEU A 6 25.56 -27.75 0.35
C LEU A 6 24.95 -26.83 -0.70
N VAL A 7 24.71 -25.57 -0.33
CA VAL A 7 24.83 -24.34 -1.15
C VAL A 7 24.29 -23.20 -0.26
N PRO A 8 25.06 -22.14 0.00
CA PRO A 8 24.56 -20.95 0.68
C PRO A 8 23.39 -20.33 -0.12
N THR A 9 22.26 -20.10 0.54
CA THR A 9 21.13 -19.34 0.00
C THR A 9 21.55 -17.87 -0.14
N GLU A 10 22.28 -17.56 -1.20
CA GLU A 10 22.46 -16.19 -1.65
C GLU A 10 21.19 -15.78 -2.41
N SER A 11 20.47 -14.79 -1.87
CA SER A 11 19.27 -14.24 -2.50
C SER A 11 19.67 -13.69 -3.89
N PRO A 12 18.92 -14.00 -4.98
CA PRO A 12 19.26 -13.48 -6.30
C PRO A 12 19.29 -11.95 -6.27
N ALA A 13 20.32 -11.37 -6.89
CA ALA A 13 20.47 -9.93 -6.99
C ALA A 13 19.24 -9.31 -7.71
N PRO A 14 18.66 -8.22 -7.19
CA PRO A 14 17.55 -7.54 -7.84
C PRO A 14 18.01 -6.98 -9.19
N ILE A 15 17.44 -7.51 -10.28
CA ILE A 15 17.83 -7.26 -11.67
C ILE A 15 17.50 -5.81 -12.12
N PHE A 16 16.70 -5.09 -11.33
CA PHE A 16 16.32 -3.70 -11.62
C PHE A 16 17.17 -2.74 -10.78
N GLY A 17 18.36 -2.36 -11.29
CA GLY A 17 19.05 -1.14 -10.82
C GLY A 17 20.56 -1.19 -10.53
N THR A 18 21.29 -2.27 -10.79
CA THR A 18 22.74 -2.28 -10.54
C THR A 18 23.54 -1.68 -11.71
N SER A 19 23.57 -0.35 -11.85
CA SER A 19 24.88 0.25 -12.14
C SER A 19 25.66 0.14 -10.84
N LYS A 20 26.63 -0.77 -10.80
CA LYS A 20 27.58 -0.94 -9.68
C LYS A 20 28.05 0.45 -9.22
N PRO A 21 27.72 0.92 -8.00
CA PRO A 21 28.22 2.21 -7.55
C PRO A 21 29.74 2.10 -7.37
N PRO A 22 30.52 3.10 -7.81
CA PRO A 22 31.96 3.13 -7.57
C PRO A 22 32.23 3.10 -6.07
N SER A 23 33.23 2.33 -5.68
CA SER A 23 33.55 1.92 -4.29
C SER A 23 33.91 3.05 -3.33
N ASP A 24 33.97 4.31 -3.78
CA ASP A 24 34.56 5.45 -3.06
C ASP A 24 33.58 6.59 -2.75
N LEU A 25 32.27 6.33 -2.68
CA LEU A 25 31.28 7.34 -2.25
C LEU A 25 30.92 7.17 -0.76
N PRO A 26 31.52 7.95 0.16
CA PRO A 26 31.00 8.04 1.51
C PRO A 26 29.66 8.80 1.46
N ALA A 27 28.64 8.26 2.13
CA ALA A 27 27.35 8.89 2.42
C ALA A 27 26.23 8.87 1.36
N ALA A 28 26.25 7.99 0.34
CA ALA A 28 25.03 7.74 -0.44
C ALA A 28 23.94 7.00 0.38
N GLU A 29 24.34 6.18 1.36
CA GLU A 29 23.41 5.45 2.23
C GLU A 29 22.70 6.31 3.27
N THR A 30 23.25 7.48 3.64
CA THR A 30 22.65 8.32 4.69
C THR A 30 21.44 9.12 4.17
N PHE A 31 21.38 9.40 2.87
CA PHE A 31 20.32 10.22 2.26
C PHE A 31 19.17 9.41 1.64
N LEU A 32 19.41 8.14 1.30
CA LEU A 32 18.40 7.25 0.73
C LEU A 32 18.02 6.20 1.78
N GLY A 33 16.83 6.35 2.36
CA GLY A 33 16.31 5.41 3.36
C GLY A 33 16.35 3.94 2.89
N LYS A 34 16.46 3.01 3.84
CA LYS A 34 16.58 1.56 3.56
C LYS A 34 15.50 1.07 2.59
N ASN A 35 15.90 0.29 1.58
CA ASN A 35 14.98 -0.30 0.61
C ASN A 35 13.99 -1.25 1.29
N LYS A 36 12.69 -0.97 1.15
CA LYS A 36 11.57 -1.76 1.71
C LYS A 36 10.79 -2.55 0.65
N VAL A 37 11.18 -2.47 -0.63
CA VAL A 37 10.46 -3.15 -1.73
C VAL A 37 10.35 -4.66 -1.51
N PRO A 38 11.41 -5.39 -1.10
CA PRO A 38 11.30 -6.84 -0.87
C PRO A 38 10.30 -7.19 0.22
N ASP A 39 10.20 -6.38 1.28
CA ASP A 39 9.25 -6.59 2.38
C ASP A 39 7.81 -6.34 1.92
N LEU A 40 7.59 -5.27 1.15
CA LEU A 40 6.27 -4.96 0.60
C LEU A 40 5.82 -6.02 -0.42
N GLN A 41 6.73 -6.53 -1.26
CA GLN A 41 6.42 -7.62 -2.19
C GLN A 41 5.91 -8.85 -1.44
N LYS A 42 6.54 -9.25 -0.33
CA LYS A 42 6.05 -10.37 0.51
C LYS A 42 4.63 -10.14 1.02
N VAL A 43 4.30 -8.91 1.44
CA VAL A 43 2.96 -8.56 1.93
C VAL A 43 1.93 -8.63 0.81
N PHE A 44 2.20 -8.00 -0.33
CA PHE A 44 1.23 -7.89 -1.43
C PHE A 44 1.10 -9.16 -2.28
N GLN A 45 2.12 -10.02 -2.30
CA GLN A 45 2.11 -11.28 -3.06
C GLN A 45 1.69 -12.49 -2.21
N ARG A 46 1.42 -12.32 -0.92
CA ARG A 46 0.91 -13.41 -0.05
C ARG A 46 -0.40 -13.98 -0.60
N SER A 47 -0.53 -15.30 -0.66
CA SER A 47 -1.73 -16.01 -1.14
C SER A 47 -2.81 -16.16 -0.06
N ASP A 48 -3.26 -15.04 0.50
CA ASP A 48 -4.28 -15.00 1.58
C ASP A 48 -5.71 -14.77 1.07
N GLY A 49 -5.90 -14.60 -0.24
CA GLY A 49 -7.20 -14.32 -0.86
C GLY A 49 -7.76 -12.92 -0.60
N LEU A 50 -7.02 -12.03 0.07
CA LEU A 50 -7.48 -10.65 0.28
C LEU A 50 -7.34 -9.84 -1.03
N PRO A 51 -8.33 -8.98 -1.34
CA PRO A 51 -8.22 -8.05 -2.45
C PRO A 51 -7.16 -6.99 -2.18
N VAL A 52 -6.58 -6.43 -3.26
CA VAL A 52 -5.43 -5.51 -3.18
C VAL A 52 -5.68 -4.27 -2.31
N HIS A 53 -6.92 -3.76 -2.27
CA HIS A 53 -7.29 -2.56 -1.50
C HIS A 53 -7.46 -2.81 0.01
N LEU A 54 -7.36 -4.06 0.48
CA LEU A 54 -7.37 -4.43 1.91
C LEU A 54 -6.10 -5.18 2.34
N LYS A 55 -5.11 -5.27 1.44
CA LYS A 55 -3.98 -6.19 1.55
C LYS A 55 -3.02 -5.84 2.69
N ARG A 56 -2.97 -4.57 3.09
CA ARG A 56 -2.16 -4.08 4.22
C ARG A 56 -2.87 -4.24 5.57
N GLY A 57 -4.08 -4.78 5.59
CA GLY A 57 -4.79 -5.19 6.80
C GLY A 57 -5.60 -4.07 7.46
N VAL A 58 -5.36 -3.84 8.75
CA VAL A 58 -6.14 -2.90 9.60
C VAL A 58 -6.21 -1.47 9.04
N PRO A 59 -5.11 -0.81 8.63
CA PRO A 59 -5.19 0.57 8.13
C PRO A 59 -6.09 0.69 6.90
N ASP A 60 -5.98 -0.27 5.97
CA ASP A 60 -6.79 -0.29 4.75
C ASP A 60 -8.28 -0.48 5.07
N LYS A 61 -8.60 -1.39 6.01
CA LYS A 61 -9.99 -1.62 6.44
C LYS A 61 -10.59 -0.40 7.14
N LEU A 62 -9.82 0.27 8.00
CA LEU A 62 -10.29 1.47 8.68
C LEU A 62 -10.57 2.57 7.65
N LEU A 63 -9.61 2.82 6.76
CA LEU A 63 -9.74 3.83 5.72
C LEU A 63 -10.94 3.54 4.79
N TYR A 64 -11.10 2.29 4.35
CA TYR A 64 -12.23 1.90 3.52
C TYR A 64 -13.58 2.19 4.20
N ARG A 65 -13.72 1.79 5.48
CA ARG A 65 -14.97 1.96 6.22
C ARG A 65 -15.29 3.44 6.46
N THR A 66 -14.31 4.26 6.80
CA THR A 66 -14.52 5.69 7.02
C THR A 66 -14.84 6.41 5.71
N THR A 67 -14.14 6.10 4.62
CA THR A 67 -14.44 6.67 3.31
C THR A 67 -15.84 6.28 2.85
N MET A 68 -16.23 5.00 2.96
CA MET A 68 -17.59 4.57 2.64
C MET A 68 -18.64 5.30 3.49
N ALA A 69 -18.45 5.36 4.81
CA ALA A 69 -19.37 6.07 5.69
C ALA A 69 -19.51 7.55 5.31
N LEU A 70 -18.40 8.23 5.02
CA LEU A 70 -18.41 9.62 4.58
C LEU A 70 -19.12 9.79 3.24
N THR A 71 -18.87 8.92 2.26
CA THR A 71 -19.52 9.01 0.95
C THR A 71 -21.03 8.80 1.04
N ILE A 72 -21.48 7.77 1.77
CA ILE A 72 -22.91 7.51 1.98
C ILE A 72 -23.56 8.69 2.72
N GLY A 73 -22.94 9.16 3.80
CA GLY A 73 -23.42 10.32 4.55
C GLY A 73 -23.48 11.59 3.69
N GLY A 74 -22.45 11.83 2.88
CA GLY A 74 -22.39 12.94 1.93
C GLY A 74 -23.47 12.86 0.86
N THR A 75 -23.74 11.68 0.30
CA THR A 75 -24.83 11.48 -0.66
C THR A 75 -26.19 11.79 -0.04
N ILE A 76 -26.46 11.29 1.17
CA ILE A 76 -27.70 11.58 1.89
C ILE A 76 -27.83 13.09 2.14
N TYR A 77 -26.76 13.74 2.58
CA TYR A 77 -26.74 15.19 2.79
C TYR A 77 -27.05 15.95 1.50
N CYS A 78 -26.43 15.58 0.38
CA CYS A 78 -26.72 16.17 -0.93
C CYS A 78 -28.19 16.02 -1.30
N LEU A 79 -28.80 14.85 -1.08
CA LEU A 79 -30.22 14.63 -1.36
C LEU A 79 -31.13 15.51 -0.50
N VAL A 80 -30.83 15.65 0.79
CA VAL A 80 -31.59 16.54 1.70
C VAL A 80 -31.43 18.01 1.27
N ALA A 81 -30.21 18.43 0.95
CA ALA A 81 -29.94 19.79 0.48
C ALA A 81 -30.67 20.09 -0.83
N LEU A 82 -30.65 19.15 -1.79
CA LEU A 82 -31.38 19.25 -3.04
C LEU A 82 -32.89 19.32 -2.82
N TYR A 83 -33.43 18.49 -1.93
CA TYR A 83 -34.85 18.51 -1.58
C TYR A 83 -35.26 19.89 -1.04
N ILE A 84 -34.52 20.42 -0.06
CA ILE A 84 -34.79 21.75 0.51
C ILE A 84 -34.67 22.85 -0.56
N ALA A 85 -33.63 22.77 -1.41
CA ALA A 85 -33.42 23.74 -2.49
C ALA A 85 -34.51 23.69 -3.56
N SER A 86 -35.14 22.52 -3.77
CA SER A 86 -36.23 22.34 -4.75
C SER A 86 -37.57 22.92 -4.31
N GLN A 87 -37.74 23.23 -3.01
CA GLN A 87 -38.98 23.81 -2.51
C GLN A 87 -39.03 25.32 -2.82
N PRO A 88 -40.18 25.85 -3.27
CA PRO A 88 -40.33 27.28 -3.48
C PRO A 88 -40.25 28.01 -2.13
N LYS A 89 -39.33 28.98 -2.03
CA LYS A 89 -39.31 29.91 -0.90
C LYS A 89 -40.27 31.05 -1.19
N ASN A 90 -41.24 31.25 -0.31
CA ASN A 90 -42.01 32.48 -0.30
C ASN A 90 -41.04 33.65 -0.02
N LYS A 91 -41.15 34.71 -0.81
CA LYS A 91 -40.44 35.97 -0.59
C LYS A 91 -41.10 36.77 0.52
#